data_AF-A0A353P667-F1
#
_entry.id   AF-A0A353P667-F1
#
_cell.length_a   1.000
_cell.length_b   1.000
_cell.length_c   1.000
_cell.angle_alpha   90.00
_cell.angle_beta   90.00
_cell.angle_gamma   90.00
#
_symmetry.space_group_name_H-M   'P 1'
#
loop_
_entity.id
_entity.type
_entity.pdbx_description
1 polymer ?
#
loop_
_entity_poly.entity_id
_entity_poly.type
_entity_poly.pdbx_seq_one_letter_code
_entity_poly.pdbx_strand_id
1 'polypeptide(L)'
;MMRINKKGSVLCFVLITLMILAIFGFGSLTAAYGLRHRAVVVKKELAAKYAAEAGYEKAVYLMGQRILPYELGQINNGNISFTSGNCDYSISWVPPNMETYRVTSNGRCGDYEHTVSVTVKQETGFGNAIGASIVPSGPVETTPVYFATGEIIDMPIHINCFGEPDDSARDIFIKGTPNFLRKVNMGESRYSQGGSDKYDDVMRLFRGGINFDQPDNKITDKDLLNKKITFFKNTLQALKPELVFTPSKNNNVTNGQAAVQLEFYVASNGKGYVQITKDCTVRGYKEGDNDNTWDYCIDQDSGGTTYEQYNIYGYHYIPTTASKRYQVSMDNIQITPSYGGVEGQPESRIYVDGNVIIGSKEKDEMPSTSPLRSSSAKLNTLQGQVTIVATGNVWIVNDIKLDGAHDDEGRPAANNKNVLGIVAKGLVKIVDPGKVEGILDDLHRTSVPSVSGAYYEPVGERDSSYSAGSYHRHLNRDTVVEAALTVAGGGWGAENVKRGSNDGRKDENYYEDRLYVRGSICEAIRGVVGLANGDDGYRKHYYIDERLTNGTVRVPGGFGPGGLSGEFVPVPGGWREFSSLED
;
A
#
# COMPACT_ATOMS: atom_id res chain seq x y z
N MET A 1 20.07 -109.97 -10.29
CA MET A 1 19.71 -108.58 -10.67
C MET A 1 19.83 -107.71 -9.42
N MET A 2 20.89 -106.90 -9.32
CA MET A 2 21.30 -106.18 -8.10
C MET A 2 20.63 -104.80 -8.07
N ARG A 3 19.79 -104.52 -7.05
CA ARG A 3 19.20 -103.19 -6.82
C ARG A 3 20.01 -102.47 -5.73
N ILE A 4 20.79 -101.48 -6.14
CA ILE A 4 21.47 -100.54 -5.23
C ILE A 4 20.46 -99.47 -4.83
N ASN A 5 19.92 -99.55 -3.61
CA ASN A 5 19.08 -98.49 -3.05
C ASN A 5 19.97 -97.37 -2.49
N LYS A 6 20.16 -96.30 -3.28
CA LYS A 6 20.72 -95.02 -2.84
C LYS A 6 19.74 -94.35 -1.86
N LYS A 7 20.02 -94.42 -0.55
CA LYS A 7 19.26 -93.69 0.50
C LYS A 7 20.16 -92.89 1.45
N GLY A 8 21.14 -92.15 0.90
CA GLY A 8 22.00 -91.23 1.67
C GLY A 8 21.94 -89.76 1.24
N SER A 9 21.21 -89.43 0.17
CA SER A 9 21.27 -88.10 -0.46
C SER A 9 20.28 -87.09 0.15
N VAL A 10 19.09 -87.54 0.54
CA VAL A 10 17.96 -86.65 0.91
C VAL A 10 18.23 -85.85 2.20
N LEU A 11 18.84 -86.45 3.22
CA LEU A 11 19.10 -85.76 4.49
C LEU A 11 20.12 -84.63 4.34
N CYS A 12 21.17 -84.85 3.55
CA CYS A 12 22.19 -83.84 3.29
C CYS A 12 21.60 -82.66 2.49
N PHE A 13 20.73 -82.94 1.51
CA PHE A 13 20.00 -81.90 0.79
C PHE A 13 19.05 -81.13 1.72
N VAL A 14 18.29 -81.80 2.60
CA VAL A 14 17.39 -81.12 3.56
C VAL A 14 18.18 -80.21 4.52
N LEU A 15 19.33 -80.66 5.04
CA LEU A 15 20.18 -79.85 5.90
C LEU A 15 20.77 -78.63 5.18
N ILE A 16 21.24 -78.81 3.94
CA ILE A 16 21.73 -77.71 3.11
C ILE A 16 20.59 -76.73 2.82
N THR A 17 19.40 -77.21 2.50
CA THR A 17 18.22 -76.36 2.27
C THR A 17 17.82 -75.59 3.52
N LEU A 18 17.86 -76.20 4.71
CA LEU A 18 17.59 -75.54 5.99
C LEU A 18 18.65 -74.48 6.33
N MET A 19 19.93 -74.75 6.09
CA MET A 19 20.99 -73.74 6.25
C MET A 19 20.79 -72.57 5.30
N ILE A 20 20.49 -72.84 4.03
CA ILE A 20 20.21 -71.80 3.03
C ILE A 20 19.01 -70.95 3.47
N LEU A 21 17.92 -71.58 3.91
CA LEU A 21 16.74 -70.88 4.45
C LEU A 21 17.06 -70.03 5.69
N ALA A 22 17.90 -70.52 6.61
CA ALA A 22 18.29 -69.77 7.79
C ALA A 22 19.16 -68.54 7.43
N ILE A 23 20.09 -68.68 6.47
CA ILE A 23 20.92 -67.57 5.98
C ILE A 23 20.06 -66.53 5.26
N PHE A 24 19.13 -66.95 4.40
CA PHE A 24 18.18 -66.04 3.76
C PHE A 24 17.24 -65.36 4.78
N GLY A 25 16.76 -66.10 5.79
CA GLY A 25 15.95 -65.57 6.88
C GLY A 25 16.68 -64.50 7.70
N PHE A 26 17.93 -64.75 8.08
CA PHE A 26 18.74 -63.79 8.84
C PHE A 26 19.13 -62.56 7.99
N GLY A 27 19.50 -62.79 6.72
CA GLY A 27 19.82 -61.72 5.77
C GLY A 27 18.64 -60.80 5.50
N SER A 28 17.44 -61.35 5.29
CA SER A 28 16.22 -60.57 5.12
C SER A 28 15.81 -59.81 6.38
N LEU A 29 15.99 -60.38 7.58
CA LEU A 29 15.69 -59.69 8.84
C LEU A 29 16.65 -58.53 9.10
N THR A 30 17.94 -58.70 8.79
CA THR A 30 18.95 -57.64 8.91
C THR A 30 18.71 -56.53 7.90
N ALA A 31 18.34 -56.88 6.66
CA ALA A 31 17.94 -55.90 5.65
C ALA A 31 16.67 -55.14 6.07
N ALA A 32 15.64 -55.83 6.57
CA ALA A 32 14.41 -55.22 7.07
C ALA A 32 14.66 -54.31 8.28
N TYR A 33 15.52 -54.72 9.21
CA TYR A 33 15.94 -53.91 10.33
C TYR A 33 16.70 -52.66 9.87
N GLY A 34 17.67 -52.80 8.97
CA GLY A 34 18.41 -51.68 8.41
C GLY A 34 17.52 -50.68 7.65
N LEU A 35 16.57 -51.18 6.86
CA LEU A 35 15.59 -50.34 6.17
C LEU A 35 14.66 -49.62 7.15
N ARG A 36 14.16 -50.33 8.18
CA ARG A 36 13.31 -49.72 9.21
C ARG A 36 14.05 -48.67 10.01
N HIS A 37 15.31 -48.93 10.38
CA HIS A 37 16.12 -47.97 11.12
C HIS A 37 16.39 -46.70 10.29
N ARG A 38 16.77 -46.86 9.01
CA ARG A 38 16.91 -45.73 8.08
C ARG A 38 15.61 -44.95 7.91
N ALA A 39 14.47 -45.64 7.79
CA ALA A 39 13.18 -44.99 7.67
C ALA A 39 12.82 -44.17 8.93
N VAL A 40 13.14 -44.67 10.13
CA VAL A 40 12.95 -43.93 11.38
C VAL A 40 13.86 -42.71 11.45
N VAL A 41 15.12 -42.84 11.04
CA VAL A 41 16.08 -41.72 11.01
C VAL A 41 15.61 -40.62 10.07
N VAL A 42 15.30 -40.95 8.82
CA VAL A 42 14.80 -39.98 7.82
C VAL A 42 13.51 -39.32 8.30
N LYS A 43 12.62 -40.07 8.96
CA LYS A 43 11.39 -39.51 9.52
C LYS A 43 11.68 -38.49 10.63
N LYS A 44 12.64 -38.75 11.52
CA LYS A 44 13.02 -37.82 12.59
C LYS A 44 13.68 -36.56 12.03
N GLU A 45 14.57 -36.71 11.05
CA GLU A 45 15.23 -35.61 10.36
C GLU A 45 14.21 -34.69 9.66
N LEU A 46 13.29 -35.26 8.88
CA LEU A 46 12.20 -34.50 8.24
C LEU A 46 11.28 -33.83 9.26
N ALA A 47 10.98 -34.50 10.38
CA ALA A 47 10.15 -33.92 11.44
C ALA A 47 10.84 -32.71 12.12
N ALA A 48 12.15 -32.78 12.37
CA ALA A 48 12.91 -31.64 12.88
C ALA A 48 12.94 -30.47 11.87
N LYS A 49 13.11 -30.77 10.58
CA LYS A 49 13.06 -29.76 9.51
C LYS A 49 11.71 -29.05 9.46
N TYR A 50 10.59 -29.78 9.37
CA TYR A 50 9.25 -29.18 9.34
C TYR A 50 8.91 -28.42 10.61
N ALA A 51 9.40 -28.87 11.78
CA ALA A 51 9.23 -28.12 13.02
C ALA A 51 9.96 -26.77 12.98
N ALA A 52 11.18 -26.71 12.42
CA ALA A 52 11.93 -25.48 12.26
C ALA A 52 11.26 -24.49 11.29
N GLU A 53 10.77 -24.98 10.14
CA GLU A 53 10.02 -24.17 9.17
C GLU A 53 8.74 -23.59 9.79
N ALA A 54 7.98 -24.40 10.54
CA ALA A 54 6.77 -23.94 11.23
C ALA A 54 7.07 -22.87 12.31
N GLY A 55 8.18 -22.98 13.03
CA GLY A 55 8.62 -21.96 13.99
C GLY A 55 9.00 -20.63 13.31
N TYR A 56 9.63 -20.70 12.13
CA TYR A 56 9.92 -19.53 11.30
C TYR A 56 8.62 -18.86 10.82
N GLU A 57 7.67 -19.63 10.26
CA GLU A 57 6.38 -19.11 9.80
C GLU A 57 5.59 -18.45 10.93
N LYS A 58 5.60 -19.06 12.13
CA LYS A 58 4.96 -18.48 13.31
C LYS A 58 5.59 -17.16 13.72
N ALA A 59 6.92 -17.07 13.70
CA ALA A 59 7.63 -15.85 14.02
C ALA A 59 7.28 -14.74 13.02
N VAL A 60 7.33 -15.02 11.72
CA VAL A 60 6.93 -14.08 10.66
C VAL A 60 5.47 -13.65 10.81
N TYR A 61 4.57 -14.59 11.11
CA TYR A 61 3.17 -14.28 11.39
C TYR A 61 3.00 -13.31 12.57
N LEU A 62 3.71 -13.54 13.68
CA LEU A 62 3.68 -12.65 14.84
C LEU A 62 4.30 -11.28 14.55
N MET A 63 5.37 -11.25 13.77
CA MET A 63 5.97 -10.01 13.29
C MET A 63 4.96 -9.23 12.45
N GLY A 64 4.22 -9.91 11.57
CA GLY A 64 3.12 -9.33 10.78
C GLY A 64 1.93 -8.83 11.60
N GLN A 65 1.78 -9.27 12.86
CA GLN A 65 0.76 -8.75 13.76
C GLN A 65 1.16 -7.44 14.48
N ARG A 66 2.43 -7.02 14.46
CA ARG A 66 2.95 -5.91 15.27
C ARG A 66 3.31 -4.68 14.44
N ILE A 67 3.29 -3.53 15.09
CA ILE A 67 3.06 -2.24 14.40
C ILE A 67 4.32 -1.39 14.32
N LEU A 68 5.16 -1.41 15.37
CA LEU A 68 6.34 -0.56 15.48
C LEU A 68 7.61 -1.38 15.81
N PRO A 69 8.80 -0.97 15.31
CA PRO A 69 10.06 -1.65 15.59
C PRO A 69 10.36 -1.84 17.09
N TYR A 70 9.92 -0.92 17.97
CA TYR A 70 10.12 -1.07 19.42
C TYR A 70 9.21 -2.14 20.06
N GLU A 71 8.05 -2.43 19.47
CA GLU A 71 7.13 -3.47 19.96
C GLU A 71 7.66 -4.88 19.63
N LEU A 72 8.40 -5.00 18.52
CA LEU A 72 9.10 -6.23 18.16
C LEU A 72 10.21 -6.57 19.16
N GLY A 73 10.83 -5.55 19.78
CA GLY A 73 11.82 -5.75 20.85
C GLY A 73 11.26 -6.32 22.16
N GLN A 74 9.93 -6.43 22.31
CA GLN A 74 9.29 -7.03 23.49
C GLN A 74 8.90 -8.51 23.30
N ILE A 75 8.87 -9.03 22.07
CA ILE A 75 8.57 -10.44 21.77
C ILE A 75 9.80 -11.05 21.10
N ASN A 76 10.80 -11.37 21.91
CA ASN A 76 12.06 -11.86 21.37
C ASN A 76 12.03 -13.37 21.11
N ASN A 77 11.14 -14.15 21.75
CA ASN A 77 11.18 -15.63 21.71
C ASN A 77 9.79 -16.30 21.84
N GLY A 78 9.65 -17.52 21.32
CA GLY A 78 8.49 -18.40 21.54
C GLY A 78 8.78 -19.89 21.28
N ASN A 79 7.83 -20.77 21.60
CA ASN A 79 7.96 -22.23 21.46
C ASN A 79 6.65 -22.84 20.91
N ILE A 80 6.77 -23.84 20.03
CA ILE A 80 5.66 -24.65 19.49
C ILE A 80 5.99 -26.13 19.68
N SER A 81 5.00 -26.92 20.12
CA SER A 81 5.15 -28.37 20.28
C SER A 81 4.21 -29.13 19.33
N PHE A 82 4.75 -30.14 18.65
CA PHE A 82 4.05 -31.04 17.74
C PHE A 82 4.07 -32.47 18.30
N THR A 83 3.23 -33.36 17.77
CA THR A 83 3.16 -34.77 18.20
C THR A 83 4.48 -35.52 18.03
N SER A 84 5.32 -35.11 17.08
CA SER A 84 6.59 -35.78 16.77
C SER A 84 7.82 -34.87 16.87
N GLY A 85 7.71 -33.67 17.42
CA GLY A 85 8.84 -32.72 17.52
C GLY A 85 8.47 -31.43 18.22
N ASN A 86 9.43 -30.54 18.45
CA ASN A 86 9.18 -29.21 18.99
C ASN A 86 10.05 -28.17 18.27
N CYS A 87 9.74 -26.89 18.42
CA CYS A 87 10.62 -25.82 17.98
C CYS A 87 10.62 -24.63 18.93
N ASP A 88 11.75 -23.96 19.03
CA ASP A 88 11.86 -22.62 19.59
C ASP A 88 12.24 -21.62 18.49
N TYR A 89 11.71 -20.40 18.56
CA TYR A 89 12.07 -19.34 17.64
C TYR A 89 12.42 -18.06 18.39
N SER A 90 13.27 -17.24 17.75
CA SER A 90 13.67 -15.93 18.23
C SER A 90 13.69 -14.88 17.11
N ILE A 91 13.39 -13.64 17.47
CA ILE A 91 13.39 -12.48 16.58
C ILE A 91 14.39 -11.47 17.14
N SER A 92 15.33 -11.05 16.31
CA SER A 92 16.36 -10.08 16.69
C SER A 92 16.54 -9.02 15.63
N TRP A 93 16.79 -7.78 16.06
CA TRP A 93 17.08 -6.68 15.16
C TRP A 93 18.51 -6.75 14.61
N VAL A 94 18.70 -6.41 13.33
CA VAL A 94 20.01 -6.38 12.66
C VAL A 94 20.44 -4.94 12.34
N PRO A 95 21.30 -4.31 13.18
CA PRO A 95 21.88 -3.00 12.86
C PRO A 95 22.75 -3.03 11.59
N PRO A 96 22.87 -1.93 10.84
CA PRO A 96 22.32 -0.58 11.12
C PRO A 96 20.90 -0.36 10.59
N ASN A 97 20.28 -1.36 9.96
CA ASN A 97 19.03 -1.17 9.24
C ASN A 97 17.81 -1.48 10.14
N MET A 98 17.01 -0.46 10.48
CA MET A 98 15.84 -0.59 11.38
C MET A 98 14.72 -1.52 10.85
N GLU A 99 14.83 -2.01 9.61
CA GLU A 99 13.84 -2.84 8.93
C GLU A 99 14.32 -4.28 8.68
N THR A 100 15.52 -4.62 9.13
CA THR A 100 16.08 -5.95 8.94
C THR A 100 16.05 -6.69 10.27
N TYR A 101 15.40 -7.85 10.25
CA TYR A 101 15.24 -8.72 11.39
C TYR A 101 15.84 -10.07 11.05
N ARG A 102 16.43 -10.71 12.05
CA ARG A 102 16.83 -12.09 11.97
C ARG A 102 15.85 -12.92 12.76
N VAL A 103 15.18 -13.81 12.06
CA VAL A 103 14.35 -14.86 12.63
C VAL A 103 15.21 -16.12 12.69
N THR A 104 15.38 -16.69 13.88
CA THR A 104 16.07 -17.97 14.08
C THR A 104 15.08 -18.94 14.68
N SER A 105 14.86 -20.09 14.04
CA SER A 105 13.96 -21.15 14.48
C SER A 105 14.71 -22.48 14.56
N ASN A 106 14.70 -23.11 15.72
CA ASN A 106 15.35 -24.40 15.99
C ASN A 106 14.28 -25.47 16.18
N GLY A 107 14.17 -26.41 15.25
CA GLY A 107 13.29 -27.58 15.33
C GLY A 107 14.03 -28.81 15.83
N ARG A 108 13.42 -29.58 16.75
CA ARG A 108 14.02 -30.79 17.34
C ARG A 108 13.09 -32.00 17.24
N CYS A 109 13.67 -33.16 16.96
CA CYS A 109 12.99 -34.47 16.98
C CYS A 109 13.95 -35.59 17.44
N GLY A 110 13.91 -35.95 18.73
CA GLY A 110 14.92 -36.83 19.32
C GLY A 110 16.29 -36.16 19.29
N ASP A 111 17.31 -36.86 18.79
CA ASP A 111 18.70 -36.39 18.73
C ASP A 111 19.00 -35.50 17.51
N TYR A 112 17.98 -35.19 16.70
CA TYR A 112 18.10 -34.36 15.51
C TYR A 112 17.63 -32.94 15.80
N GLU A 113 18.48 -31.98 15.48
CA GLU A 113 18.16 -30.55 15.48
C GLU A 113 18.36 -29.97 14.07
N HIS A 114 17.40 -29.16 13.65
CA HIS A 114 17.46 -28.41 12.41
C HIS A 114 17.18 -26.94 12.71
N THR A 115 18.05 -26.05 12.25
CA THR A 115 17.90 -24.62 12.44
C THR A 115 17.68 -23.91 11.12
N VAL A 116 16.62 -23.10 11.08
CA VAL A 116 16.31 -22.15 10.04
C VAL A 116 16.65 -20.76 10.56
N SER A 117 17.65 -20.11 9.98
CA SER A 117 18.02 -18.72 10.27
C SER A 117 17.79 -17.87 9.04
N VAL A 118 16.80 -16.99 9.10
CA VAL A 118 16.39 -16.14 7.99
C VAL A 118 16.55 -14.69 8.38
N THR A 119 17.31 -13.96 7.58
CA THR A 119 17.28 -12.51 7.61
C THR A 119 16.10 -12.05 6.77
N VAL A 120 15.04 -11.62 7.44
CA VAL A 120 13.87 -11.03 6.81
C VAL A 120 13.98 -9.52 6.86
N LYS A 121 13.65 -8.88 5.75
CA LYS A 121 13.46 -7.45 5.70
C LYS A 121 11.96 -7.23 5.73
N GLN A 122 11.49 -6.37 6.61
CA GLN A 122 10.13 -5.86 6.48
C GLN A 122 10.05 -5.18 5.12
N GLU A 123 9.16 -5.66 4.23
CA GLU A 123 9.19 -5.16 2.87
C GLU A 123 8.93 -3.66 2.85
N THR A 124 9.81 -2.96 2.14
CA THR A 124 10.09 -1.54 2.36
C THR A 124 9.09 -0.65 1.62
N GLY A 125 8.39 0.19 2.36
CA GLY A 125 7.85 1.47 1.89
C GLY A 125 6.43 1.74 2.36
N PHE A 126 5.88 2.86 1.89
CA PHE A 126 4.45 2.89 1.57
C PHE A 126 4.13 1.61 0.79
N GLY A 127 3.31 0.76 1.40
CA GLY A 127 3.09 -0.61 0.92
C GLY A 127 2.28 -0.60 -0.36
N ASN A 128 2.65 -1.42 -1.33
CA ASN A 128 1.86 -1.54 -2.54
C ASN A 128 0.74 -2.56 -2.31
N ALA A 129 -0.29 -2.09 -1.61
CA ALA A 129 -1.42 -2.90 -1.19
C ALA A 129 -2.70 -2.22 -1.67
N ILE A 130 -3.53 -2.99 -2.35
CA ILE A 130 -4.88 -2.62 -2.74
C ILE A 130 -5.76 -3.55 -1.93
N GLY A 131 -6.09 -3.16 -0.70
CA GLY A 131 -6.76 -3.99 0.30
C GLY A 131 -7.89 -4.84 -0.28
N ALA A 132 -8.79 -4.23 -1.06
CA ALA A 132 -9.79 -4.96 -1.84
C ALA A 132 -9.99 -4.33 -3.22
N SER A 133 -10.19 -5.14 -4.26
CA SER A 133 -10.45 -4.68 -5.64
C SER A 133 -11.92 -4.32 -5.91
N ILE A 134 -12.60 -3.75 -4.91
CA ILE A 134 -14.00 -3.32 -4.96
C ILE A 134 -14.08 -1.83 -4.64
N VAL A 135 -15.24 -1.23 -4.86
CA VAL A 135 -15.60 0.14 -4.43
C VAL A 135 -16.95 0.07 -3.74
N PRO A 136 -17.22 0.90 -2.73
CA PRO A 136 -18.56 0.92 -2.16
C PRO A 136 -19.60 1.48 -3.14
N SER A 137 -20.75 0.82 -3.18
CA SER A 137 -21.91 1.24 -3.97
C SER A 137 -23.13 1.64 -3.17
N GLY A 138 -23.10 1.35 -1.88
CA GLY A 138 -24.09 1.76 -0.89
C GLY A 138 -23.52 1.58 0.51
N PRO A 139 -24.31 1.79 1.57
CA PRO A 139 -23.84 1.69 2.96
C PRO A 139 -23.28 0.33 3.37
N VAL A 140 -23.72 -0.73 2.71
CA VAL A 140 -23.28 -2.13 2.94
C VAL A 140 -23.01 -2.87 1.63
N GLU A 141 -23.08 -2.16 0.51
CA GLU A 141 -22.96 -2.73 -0.82
C GLU A 141 -21.64 -2.30 -1.45
N THR A 142 -21.06 -3.21 -2.23
CA THR A 142 -19.83 -2.97 -2.97
C THR A 142 -20.00 -3.45 -4.40
N THR A 143 -19.31 -2.80 -5.32
CA THR A 143 -19.21 -3.22 -6.72
C THR A 143 -17.75 -3.50 -7.07
N PRO A 144 -17.48 -4.52 -7.89
CA PRO A 144 -16.16 -4.75 -8.47
C PRO A 144 -15.58 -3.53 -9.21
N VAL A 145 -14.30 -3.24 -9.00
CA VAL A 145 -13.54 -2.27 -9.80
C VAL A 145 -12.52 -3.01 -10.64
N TYR A 146 -12.63 -2.85 -11.96
CA TYR A 146 -11.85 -3.63 -12.91
C TYR A 146 -10.51 -2.98 -13.25
N PHE A 147 -9.49 -3.81 -13.42
CA PHE A 147 -8.31 -3.47 -14.22
C PHE A 147 -8.64 -3.64 -15.72
N ALA A 148 -8.55 -2.56 -16.49
CA ALA A 148 -9.02 -2.49 -17.87
C ALA A 148 -7.92 -2.66 -18.93
N THR A 149 -8.31 -2.91 -20.17
CA THR A 149 -7.41 -2.89 -21.33
C THR A 149 -6.65 -1.57 -21.43
N GLY A 150 -5.33 -1.66 -21.63
CA GLY A 150 -4.46 -0.49 -21.81
C GLY A 150 -3.99 0.13 -20.50
N GLU A 151 -4.44 -0.36 -19.34
CA GLU A 151 -3.83 0.00 -18.06
C GLU A 151 -2.44 -0.63 -17.93
N ILE A 152 -1.54 0.11 -17.29
CA ILE A 152 -0.18 -0.35 -16.98
C ILE A 152 -0.04 -0.35 -15.47
N ILE A 153 0.18 -1.54 -14.90
CA ILE A 153 0.40 -1.74 -13.48
C ILE A 153 1.85 -2.21 -13.31
N ASP A 154 2.76 -1.25 -13.33
CA ASP A 154 4.18 -1.42 -13.01
C ASP A 154 4.42 -1.15 -11.52
N MET A 155 3.62 -1.78 -10.68
CA MET A 155 3.70 -1.68 -9.22
C MET A 155 3.33 -3.05 -8.66
N PRO A 156 4.08 -3.60 -7.68
CA PRO A 156 3.62 -4.82 -7.03
C PRO A 156 2.27 -4.51 -6.37
N ILE A 157 1.35 -5.45 -6.28
CA ILE A 157 0.07 -5.18 -5.61
C ILE A 157 -0.30 -6.37 -4.73
N HIS A 158 -0.82 -6.09 -3.54
CA HIS A 158 -1.40 -7.08 -2.65
C HIS A 158 -2.91 -6.86 -2.58
N ILE A 159 -3.70 -7.88 -2.88
CA ILE A 159 -5.17 -7.87 -2.73
C ILE A 159 -5.57 -8.89 -1.67
N ASN A 160 -6.30 -8.45 -0.63
CA ASN A 160 -6.79 -9.35 0.42
C ASN A 160 -7.88 -10.27 -0.11
N CYS A 161 -8.11 -11.36 0.60
CA CYS A 161 -9.24 -12.22 0.31
C CYS A 161 -10.56 -11.50 0.64
N PHE A 162 -11.55 -11.62 -0.25
CA PHE A 162 -12.91 -11.15 -0.02
C PHE A 162 -13.85 -12.35 0.11
N GLY A 163 -14.19 -12.72 1.35
CA GLY A 163 -15.03 -13.89 1.64
C GLY A 163 -14.18 -15.10 2.02
N GLU A 164 -14.47 -16.26 1.43
CA GLU A 164 -13.74 -17.50 1.71
C GLU A 164 -12.58 -17.69 0.71
N PRO A 165 -11.36 -18.06 1.16
CA PRO A 165 -10.19 -18.17 0.27
C PRO A 165 -10.36 -19.12 -0.92
N ASP A 166 -11.17 -20.17 -0.78
CA ASP A 166 -11.40 -21.22 -1.77
C ASP A 166 -12.79 -21.11 -2.42
N ASP A 167 -13.38 -19.92 -2.46
CA ASP A 167 -14.61 -19.69 -3.21
C ASP A 167 -14.44 -19.84 -4.73
N SER A 168 -15.53 -19.71 -5.49
CA SER A 168 -15.51 -19.88 -6.95
C SER A 168 -15.12 -18.60 -7.72
N ALA A 169 -15.09 -17.44 -7.07
CA ALA A 169 -14.87 -16.15 -7.70
C ALA A 169 -13.43 -15.67 -7.46
N ARG A 170 -12.93 -14.78 -8.31
CA ARG A 170 -11.66 -14.08 -8.05
C ARG A 170 -11.93 -12.78 -7.32
N ASP A 171 -11.01 -12.41 -6.43
CA ASP A 171 -11.03 -11.14 -5.73
C ASP A 171 -10.31 -10.03 -6.51
N ILE A 172 -9.51 -10.40 -7.52
CA ILE A 172 -9.01 -9.45 -8.54
C ILE A 172 -9.91 -9.43 -9.77
N PHE A 173 -10.49 -8.25 -10.04
CA PHE A 173 -11.38 -8.06 -11.17
C PHE A 173 -10.63 -7.49 -12.37
N ILE A 174 -10.62 -8.25 -13.46
CA ILE A 174 -9.90 -7.89 -14.69
C ILE A 174 -10.88 -7.88 -15.86
N LYS A 175 -10.81 -6.83 -16.68
CA LYS A 175 -11.54 -6.71 -17.93
C LYS A 175 -10.56 -6.42 -19.07
N GLY A 176 -10.50 -7.33 -20.04
CA GLY A 176 -9.66 -7.16 -21.23
C GLY A 176 -8.19 -7.49 -20.98
N THR A 177 -7.27 -6.59 -21.30
CA THR A 177 -5.81 -6.87 -21.30
C THR A 177 -4.98 -5.79 -20.59
N PRO A 178 -5.16 -5.59 -19.27
CA PRO A 178 -4.21 -4.80 -18.48
C PRO A 178 -2.82 -5.46 -18.50
N ASN A 179 -1.79 -4.65 -18.22
CA ASN A 179 -0.42 -5.11 -18.17
C ASN A 179 0.12 -5.08 -16.73
N PHE A 180 0.11 -6.22 -16.04
CA PHE A 180 0.75 -6.37 -14.74
C PHE A 180 2.22 -6.73 -14.93
N LEU A 181 3.09 -5.72 -14.74
CA LEU A 181 4.53 -5.85 -14.96
C LEU A 181 5.29 -6.31 -13.71
N ARG A 182 4.69 -6.16 -12.53
CA ARG A 182 5.26 -6.57 -11.25
C ARG A 182 4.45 -7.70 -10.62
N LYS A 183 5.01 -8.24 -9.55
CA LYS A 183 4.45 -9.36 -8.80
C LYS A 183 3.10 -8.96 -8.18
N VAL A 184 2.12 -9.85 -8.29
CA VAL A 184 0.82 -9.72 -7.62
C VAL A 184 0.76 -10.72 -6.46
N ASN A 185 0.36 -10.27 -5.29
CA ASN A 185 0.12 -11.08 -4.10
C ASN A 185 -1.38 -11.13 -3.85
N MET A 186 -1.95 -12.32 -3.68
CA MET A 186 -3.36 -12.56 -3.40
C MET A 186 -3.53 -13.21 -2.04
N GLY A 187 -4.48 -12.72 -1.24
CA GLY A 187 -4.88 -13.33 0.02
C GLY A 187 -5.74 -14.59 -0.15
N GLU A 188 -6.35 -14.75 -1.32
CA GLU A 188 -7.16 -15.92 -1.68
C GLU A 188 -6.33 -17.05 -2.31
N SER A 189 -6.96 -18.23 -2.43
CA SER A 189 -6.37 -19.39 -3.10
C SER A 189 -6.53 -19.30 -4.62
N ARG A 190 -5.67 -20.01 -5.36
CA ARG A 190 -5.82 -20.14 -6.83
C ARG A 190 -7.01 -21.02 -7.21
N TYR A 191 -7.31 -22.01 -6.40
CA TYR A 191 -8.28 -23.05 -6.70
C TYR A 191 -9.52 -22.87 -5.83
N SER A 192 -10.69 -23.11 -6.41
CA SER A 192 -11.91 -23.23 -5.63
C SER A 192 -11.89 -24.52 -4.80
N GLN A 193 -12.83 -24.64 -3.86
CA GLN A 193 -13.04 -25.83 -3.04
C GLN A 193 -13.18 -27.11 -3.87
N GLY A 194 -13.72 -27.00 -5.10
CA GLY A 194 -13.86 -28.11 -6.05
C GLY A 194 -12.60 -28.42 -6.87
N GLY A 195 -11.50 -27.69 -6.66
CA GLY A 195 -10.23 -27.83 -7.39
C GLY A 195 -10.20 -27.14 -8.75
N SER A 196 -11.19 -26.30 -9.08
CA SER A 196 -11.19 -25.53 -10.33
C SER A 196 -10.24 -24.36 -10.23
N ASP A 197 -9.40 -24.16 -11.24
CA ASP A 197 -8.49 -23.00 -11.32
C ASP A 197 -9.30 -21.75 -11.69
N LYS A 198 -9.50 -20.82 -10.75
CA LYS A 198 -10.25 -19.58 -11.01
C LYS A 198 -9.44 -18.52 -11.76
N TYR A 199 -8.16 -18.77 -12.04
CA TYR A 199 -7.23 -17.83 -12.66
C TYR A 199 -6.81 -18.19 -14.09
N ASP A 200 -7.25 -19.33 -14.62
CA ASP A 200 -6.72 -19.93 -15.85
C ASP A 200 -6.72 -19.00 -17.08
N ASP A 201 -7.79 -18.22 -17.28
CA ASP A 201 -7.99 -17.27 -18.37
C ASP A 201 -7.18 -15.97 -18.25
N VAL A 202 -6.73 -15.62 -17.03
CA VAL A 202 -6.02 -14.36 -16.74
C VAL A 202 -4.56 -14.54 -16.35
N MET A 203 -4.08 -15.77 -16.07
CA MET A 203 -2.70 -16.04 -15.64
C MET A 203 -1.64 -15.37 -16.54
N ARG A 204 -1.90 -15.33 -17.86
CA ARG A 204 -1.00 -14.71 -18.87
C ARG A 204 -0.81 -13.20 -18.71
N LEU A 205 -1.67 -12.53 -17.95
CA LEU A 205 -1.63 -11.07 -17.75
C LEU A 205 -0.61 -10.68 -16.66
N PHE A 206 -0.26 -11.60 -15.75
CA PHE A 206 0.66 -11.40 -14.64
C PHE A 206 2.12 -11.67 -15.05
N ARG A 207 2.71 -10.77 -15.83
CA ARG A 207 4.08 -10.93 -16.36
C ARG A 207 5.14 -10.94 -15.26
N GLY A 208 4.91 -10.21 -14.18
CA GLY A 208 5.76 -10.19 -12.99
C GLY A 208 5.55 -11.37 -12.03
N GLY A 209 4.64 -12.29 -12.35
CA GLY A 209 4.25 -13.41 -11.50
C GLY A 209 3.11 -13.08 -10.53
N ILE A 210 2.49 -14.13 -9.98
CA ILE A 210 1.41 -14.05 -8.99
C ILE A 210 1.63 -15.09 -7.89
N ASN A 211 1.41 -14.68 -6.65
CA ASN A 211 1.44 -15.52 -5.46
C ASN A 211 0.04 -15.57 -4.84
N PHE A 212 -0.36 -16.74 -4.35
CA PHE A 212 -1.65 -16.99 -3.69
C PHE A 212 -1.45 -17.29 -2.20
N ASP A 213 -2.55 -17.35 -1.45
CA ASP A 213 -2.59 -17.74 -0.04
C ASP A 213 -1.69 -16.86 0.84
N GLN A 214 -1.60 -15.56 0.53
CA GLN A 214 -0.83 -14.59 1.31
C GLN A 214 -1.64 -14.10 2.53
N PRO A 215 -1.01 -13.74 3.65
CA PRO A 215 -1.74 -13.14 4.78
C PRO A 215 -2.31 -11.77 4.42
N ASP A 216 -3.54 -11.47 4.84
CA ASP A 216 -4.17 -10.17 4.59
C ASP A 216 -3.32 -8.98 5.09
N ASN A 217 -3.28 -7.92 4.29
CA ASN A 217 -2.77 -6.62 4.69
C ASN A 217 -3.72 -5.93 5.70
N LYS A 218 -3.15 -5.13 6.61
CA LYS A 218 -3.87 -4.52 7.73
C LYS A 218 -4.09 -3.02 7.57
N ILE A 219 -4.22 -2.52 6.35
CA ILE A 219 -4.44 -1.10 6.10
C ILE A 219 -5.80 -0.60 6.62
N THR A 220 -6.77 -1.49 6.78
CA THR A 220 -8.09 -1.21 7.39
C THR A 220 -8.08 -1.20 8.92
N ASP A 221 -6.98 -1.58 9.57
CA ASP A 221 -6.90 -1.63 11.05
C ASP A 221 -6.82 -0.20 11.62
N LYS A 222 -7.98 0.28 12.08
CA LYS A 222 -8.18 1.63 12.63
C LYS A 222 -7.25 1.90 13.83
N ASP A 223 -7.08 0.94 14.72
CA ASP A 223 -6.30 1.12 15.95
C ASP A 223 -4.81 1.24 15.63
N LEU A 224 -4.35 0.38 14.73
CA LEU A 224 -3.02 0.43 14.14
C LEU A 224 -2.74 1.80 13.52
N LEU A 225 -3.62 2.25 12.63
CA LEU A 225 -3.49 3.55 11.98
C LEU A 225 -3.48 4.71 12.98
N ASN A 226 -4.43 4.73 13.92
CA ASN A 226 -4.54 5.79 14.93
C ASN A 226 -3.28 5.87 15.79
N LYS A 227 -2.68 4.74 16.18
CA LYS A 227 -1.43 4.72 16.93
C LYS A 227 -0.31 5.40 16.16
N LYS A 228 -0.17 5.11 14.86
CA LYS A 228 0.88 5.72 14.01
C LYS A 228 0.64 7.20 13.79
N ILE A 229 -0.60 7.61 13.48
CA ILE A 229 -0.97 9.02 13.33
C ILE A 229 -0.72 9.79 14.62
N THR A 230 -1.14 9.25 15.77
CA THR A 230 -0.89 9.88 17.09
C THR A 230 0.60 9.98 17.38
N PHE A 231 1.38 8.94 17.08
CA PHE A 231 2.84 8.99 17.24
C PHE A 231 3.47 10.08 16.37
N PHE A 232 3.07 10.17 15.10
CA PHE A 232 3.52 11.21 14.18
C PHE A 232 3.18 12.60 14.70
N LYS A 233 1.91 12.81 15.09
CA LYS A 233 1.41 14.06 15.68
C LYS A 233 2.22 14.46 16.90
N ASN A 234 2.38 13.55 17.86
CA ASN A 234 3.08 13.85 19.11
C ASN A 234 4.56 14.18 18.89
N THR A 235 5.22 13.46 17.98
CA THR A 235 6.62 13.74 17.61
C THR A 235 6.74 15.13 16.99
N LEU A 236 5.87 15.46 16.03
CA LEU A 236 5.91 16.76 15.35
C LEU A 236 5.53 17.89 16.31
N GLN A 237 4.53 17.68 17.16
CA GLN A 237 4.07 18.65 18.17
C GLN A 237 5.19 19.00 19.17
N ALA A 238 6.03 18.03 19.55
CA ALA A 238 7.13 18.26 20.47
C ALA A 238 8.31 19.02 19.83
N LEU A 239 8.57 18.81 18.54
CA LEU A 239 9.77 19.33 17.86
C LEU A 239 9.51 20.60 17.04
N LYS A 240 8.36 20.68 16.35
CA LYS A 240 7.94 21.79 15.47
C LYS A 240 6.41 21.97 15.52
N PRO A 241 5.86 22.50 16.63
CA PRO A 241 4.42 22.67 16.79
C PRO A 241 3.77 23.55 15.71
N GLU A 242 4.52 24.43 15.06
CA GLU A 242 4.07 25.28 13.96
C GLU A 242 3.72 24.53 12.66
N LEU A 243 4.07 23.24 12.58
CA LEU A 243 3.74 22.33 11.47
C LEU A 243 2.60 21.36 11.80
N VAL A 244 1.95 21.55 12.96
CA VAL A 244 0.73 20.88 13.36
C VAL A 244 -0.43 21.84 13.17
N PHE A 245 -1.38 21.47 12.32
CA PHE A 245 -2.50 22.32 11.94
C PHE A 245 -3.82 21.73 12.41
N THR A 246 -4.71 22.58 12.90
CA THR A 246 -6.10 22.24 13.19
C THR A 246 -6.96 23.29 12.50
N PRO A 247 -7.30 23.10 11.21
CA PRO A 247 -8.01 24.13 10.46
C PRO A 247 -9.42 24.33 11.00
N SER A 248 -9.90 25.56 10.86
CA SER A 248 -11.27 25.98 11.14
C SER A 248 -11.98 26.34 9.84
N LYS A 249 -13.30 26.14 9.81
CA LYS A 249 -14.13 26.47 8.66
C LYS A 249 -14.84 27.82 8.85
N ASN A 250 -15.19 28.45 7.73
CA ASN A 250 -16.14 29.54 7.69
C ASN A 250 -17.57 28.97 7.74
N ASN A 251 -18.31 29.31 8.80
CA ASN A 251 -19.66 28.80 9.02
C ASN A 251 -20.71 29.33 8.03
N ASN A 252 -20.37 30.35 7.23
CA ASN A 252 -21.26 30.86 6.18
C ASN A 252 -21.20 30.00 4.90
N VAL A 253 -20.32 29.00 4.83
CA VAL A 253 -20.24 28.07 3.71
C VAL A 253 -21.12 26.86 4.01
N THR A 254 -22.17 26.67 3.21
CA THR A 254 -23.02 25.48 3.26
C THR A 254 -22.17 24.22 3.10
N ASN A 255 -22.43 23.15 3.88
CA ASN A 255 -21.59 21.95 3.99
C ASN A 255 -20.07 22.24 4.02
N GLY A 256 -19.68 23.33 4.70
CA GLY A 256 -18.28 23.72 4.81
C GLY A 256 -17.47 22.67 5.56
N GLN A 257 -16.31 22.30 4.99
CA GLN A 257 -15.32 21.40 5.57
C GLN A 257 -14.02 22.18 5.81
N ALA A 258 -13.46 22.08 7.02
CA ALA A 258 -12.22 22.76 7.36
C ALA A 258 -11.03 22.07 6.67
N ALA A 259 -10.13 22.86 6.09
CA ALA A 259 -8.98 22.36 5.36
C ALA A 259 -7.74 23.25 5.49
N VAL A 260 -6.59 22.68 5.14
CA VAL A 260 -5.34 23.42 4.86
C VAL A 260 -5.02 23.28 3.38
N GLN A 261 -4.69 24.38 2.71
CA GLN A 261 -4.15 24.31 1.34
C GLN A 261 -2.63 24.32 1.37
N LEU A 262 -2.02 23.41 0.61
CA LEU A 262 -0.58 23.27 0.42
C LEU A 262 -0.24 23.48 -1.05
N GLU A 263 0.56 24.51 -1.31
CA GLU A 263 1.02 24.89 -2.65
C GLU A 263 2.54 24.68 -2.71
N PHE A 264 2.96 23.56 -3.30
CA PHE A 264 4.38 23.26 -3.50
C PHE A 264 4.92 23.96 -4.73
N TYR A 265 6.12 24.54 -4.61
CA TYR A 265 6.78 25.13 -5.76
C TYR A 265 8.29 25.21 -5.60
N VAL A 266 8.98 25.27 -6.74
CA VAL A 266 10.40 25.61 -6.82
C VAL A 266 10.51 27.07 -7.23
N ALA A 267 11.11 27.90 -6.38
CA ALA A 267 11.29 29.32 -6.67
C ALA A 267 12.40 29.56 -7.70
N SER A 268 12.52 30.80 -8.16
CA SER A 268 13.54 31.22 -9.14
C SER A 268 14.99 30.96 -8.70
N ASN A 269 15.23 30.86 -7.39
CA ASN A 269 16.52 30.52 -6.81
C ASN A 269 16.82 29.01 -6.81
N GLY A 270 15.94 28.19 -7.39
CA GLY A 270 16.08 26.74 -7.42
C GLY A 270 15.92 26.07 -6.06
N LYS A 271 15.25 26.72 -5.10
CA LYS A 271 14.90 26.14 -3.80
C LYS A 271 13.41 25.81 -3.71
N GLY A 272 13.13 24.72 -3.00
CA GLY A 272 11.77 24.24 -2.73
C GLY A 272 11.12 25.01 -1.59
N TYR A 273 9.85 25.34 -1.80
CA TYR A 273 8.99 25.96 -0.81
C TYR A 273 7.63 25.30 -0.80
N VAL A 274 6.97 25.40 0.35
CA VAL A 274 5.54 25.16 0.49
C VAL A 274 4.90 26.45 0.98
N GLN A 275 3.86 26.90 0.27
CA GLN A 275 2.97 27.93 0.79
C GLN A 275 1.77 27.25 1.43
N ILE A 276 1.51 27.65 2.67
CA ILE A 276 0.50 27.04 3.52
C ILE A 276 -0.57 28.09 3.79
N THR A 277 -1.79 27.79 3.38
CA THR A 277 -2.97 28.57 3.76
C THR A 277 -3.75 27.81 4.82
N LYS A 278 -3.76 28.36 6.03
CA LYS A 278 -4.51 27.88 7.19
C LYS A 278 -5.99 28.24 7.04
N ASP A 279 -6.87 27.42 7.59
CA ASP A 279 -8.31 27.69 7.72
C ASP A 279 -9.05 27.89 6.40
N CYS A 280 -8.69 27.10 5.38
CA CYS A 280 -9.48 27.01 4.16
C CYS A 280 -10.82 26.35 4.47
N THR A 281 -11.84 26.71 3.69
CA THR A 281 -13.16 26.09 3.78
C THR A 281 -13.55 25.49 2.45
N VAL A 282 -13.54 24.17 2.36
CA VAL A 282 -14.07 23.44 1.21
C VAL A 282 -15.58 23.44 1.29
N ARG A 283 -16.24 23.92 0.24
CA ARG A 283 -17.65 23.67 -0.02
C ARG A 283 -17.78 22.19 -0.39
N GLY A 284 -18.20 21.40 0.59
CA GLY A 284 -18.56 20.01 0.37
C GLY A 284 -19.82 19.92 -0.49
N TYR A 285 -19.90 18.91 -1.34
CA TYR A 285 -21.09 18.61 -2.13
C TYR A 285 -21.43 17.12 -1.99
N LYS A 286 -22.73 16.83 -2.08
CA LYS A 286 -23.28 15.47 -2.14
C LYS A 286 -24.35 15.53 -3.22
N GLU A 287 -24.18 14.76 -4.29
CA GLU A 287 -25.29 14.45 -5.20
C GLU A 287 -26.41 13.81 -4.35
N GLY A 288 -27.69 14.08 -4.65
CA GLY A 288 -28.83 13.62 -3.82
C GLY A 288 -28.87 12.09 -3.62
N ASP A 289 -29.79 11.60 -2.77
CA ASP A 289 -29.94 10.21 -2.26
C ASP A 289 -30.07 9.08 -3.32
N ASN A 290 -29.76 9.33 -4.58
CA ASN A 290 -29.84 8.40 -5.69
C ASN A 290 -28.44 7.79 -5.86
N ASP A 291 -28.33 6.47 -5.97
CA ASP A 291 -27.09 5.67 -6.01
C ASP A 291 -26.16 5.91 -7.23
N ASN A 292 -26.09 7.13 -7.75
CA ASN A 292 -25.42 7.51 -9.00
C ASN A 292 -23.94 7.89 -8.82
N THR A 293 -23.43 7.97 -7.58
CA THR A 293 -22.03 8.30 -7.30
C THR A 293 -21.25 7.16 -6.66
N TRP A 294 -19.94 7.15 -6.90
CA TRP A 294 -18.99 6.26 -6.23
C TRP A 294 -18.43 6.85 -4.93
N ASP A 295 -19.04 7.93 -4.43
CA ASP A 295 -18.48 8.80 -3.39
C ASP A 295 -18.84 8.34 -1.98
N TYR A 296 -18.35 7.16 -1.66
CA TYR A 296 -18.43 6.54 -0.35
C TYR A 296 -17.02 6.38 0.23
N CYS A 297 -16.94 6.42 1.56
CA CYS A 297 -15.76 6.10 2.33
C CYS A 297 -16.05 4.95 3.29
N ILE A 298 -15.01 4.23 3.72
CA ILE A 298 -15.12 3.22 4.78
C ILE A 298 -15.54 3.93 6.06
N ASP A 299 -16.63 3.45 6.66
CA ASP A 299 -16.94 3.76 8.04
C ASP A 299 -15.81 3.16 8.89
N GLN A 300 -15.01 4.06 9.48
CA GLN A 300 -13.81 3.67 10.21
C GLN A 300 -14.12 2.74 11.39
N ASP A 301 -15.33 2.77 11.94
CA ASP A 301 -15.74 1.92 13.05
C ASP A 301 -16.22 0.51 12.62
N SER A 302 -16.34 0.27 11.32
CA SER A 302 -16.83 -0.99 10.76
C SER A 302 -15.77 -2.06 10.54
N GLY A 303 -14.48 -1.71 10.69
CA GLY A 303 -13.37 -2.59 10.29
C GLY A 303 -13.29 -2.83 8.76
N GLY A 304 -13.89 -1.94 7.95
CA GLY A 304 -13.89 -2.06 6.49
C GLY A 304 -15.12 -2.74 5.89
N THR A 305 -16.18 -2.95 6.68
CA THR A 305 -17.38 -3.72 6.28
C THR A 305 -18.61 -2.86 5.96
N THR A 306 -18.64 -1.60 6.40
CA THR A 306 -19.70 -0.64 6.08
C THR A 306 -19.11 0.66 5.57
N TYR A 307 -19.96 1.43 4.88
CA TYR A 307 -19.56 2.61 4.13
C TYR A 307 -20.51 3.77 4.38
N GLU A 308 -19.99 4.98 4.28
CA GLU A 308 -20.79 6.21 4.42
C GLU A 308 -20.54 7.14 3.25
N GLN A 309 -21.59 7.84 2.79
CA GLN A 309 -21.42 8.91 1.83
C GLN A 309 -20.73 10.10 2.50
N TYR A 310 -19.69 10.63 1.87
CA TYR A 310 -18.97 11.81 2.35
C TYR A 310 -19.25 13.02 1.46
N ASN A 311 -18.93 14.21 1.98
CA ASN A 311 -19.00 15.41 1.15
C ASN A 311 -17.76 15.47 0.26
N ILE A 312 -17.94 15.29 -1.06
CA ILE A 312 -16.88 15.46 -2.04
C ILE A 312 -16.45 16.91 -2.16
N TYR A 313 -15.28 17.12 -2.76
CA TYR A 313 -14.78 18.45 -3.03
C TYR A 313 -15.60 19.10 -4.17
N GLY A 314 -16.22 20.24 -3.89
CA GLY A 314 -16.80 21.10 -4.92
C GLY A 314 -15.83 22.23 -5.30
N TYR A 315 -15.61 23.13 -4.35
CA TYR A 315 -14.64 24.23 -4.46
C TYR A 315 -14.23 24.66 -3.05
N HIS A 316 -13.30 25.59 -2.92
CA HIS A 316 -12.93 26.11 -1.61
C HIS A 316 -12.76 27.62 -1.58
N TYR A 317 -12.87 28.13 -0.36
CA TYR A 317 -12.57 29.49 -0.03
C TYR A 317 -11.32 29.55 0.84
N ILE A 318 -10.53 30.61 0.64
CA ILE A 318 -9.42 30.95 1.51
C ILE A 318 -9.72 32.23 2.29
N PRO A 319 -9.24 32.35 3.53
CA PRO A 319 -9.52 33.51 4.37
C PRO A 319 -8.90 34.77 3.79
N THR A 320 -9.58 35.91 3.94
CA THR A 320 -9.04 37.23 3.52
C THR A 320 -7.87 37.70 4.40
N THR A 321 -7.68 37.07 5.56
CA THR A 321 -6.66 37.48 6.53
C THR A 321 -5.28 36.94 6.13
N ALA A 322 -4.37 37.83 5.74
CA ALA A 322 -3.03 37.46 5.27
C ALA A 322 -2.21 36.65 6.29
N SER A 323 -2.44 36.80 7.61
CA SER A 323 -1.72 36.03 8.65
C SER A 323 -2.02 34.53 8.62
N LYS A 324 -3.06 34.12 7.87
CA LYS A 324 -3.41 32.71 7.66
C LYS A 324 -2.61 32.09 6.51
N ARG A 325 -1.86 32.88 5.73
CA ARG A 325 -1.04 32.41 4.62
C ARG A 325 0.42 32.70 4.89
N TYR A 326 1.26 31.68 4.84
CA TYR A 326 2.71 31.86 5.00
C TYR A 326 3.47 30.83 4.19
N GLN A 327 4.70 31.18 3.89
CA GLN A 327 5.61 30.37 3.10
C GLN A 327 6.71 29.83 4.00
N VAL A 328 7.05 28.56 3.79
CA VAL A 328 8.16 27.91 4.48
C VAL A 328 9.05 27.23 3.46
N SER A 329 10.37 27.35 3.65
CA SER A 329 11.33 26.57 2.86
C SER A 329 11.30 25.12 3.29
N MET A 330 11.52 24.20 2.34
CA MET A 330 11.52 22.76 2.62
C MET A 330 12.59 22.34 3.65
N ASP A 331 13.68 23.09 3.77
CA ASP A 331 14.71 22.88 4.79
C ASP A 331 14.21 23.24 6.21
N ASN A 332 13.35 24.25 6.30
CA ASN A 332 12.84 24.75 7.59
C ASN A 332 11.75 23.85 8.19
N ILE A 333 11.26 22.85 7.46
CA ILE A 333 10.26 21.90 7.95
C ILE A 333 10.84 20.53 8.34
N GLN A 334 12.16 20.37 8.28
CA GLN A 334 12.86 19.15 8.71
C GLN A 334 12.86 18.98 10.23
N ILE A 335 12.69 17.74 10.70
CA ILE A 335 12.87 17.33 12.08
C ILE A 335 13.78 16.11 12.16
N THR A 336 14.56 15.99 13.23
CA THR A 336 15.36 14.80 13.51
C THR A 336 14.66 14.00 14.62
N PRO A 337 13.93 12.92 14.30
CA PRO A 337 13.25 12.12 15.32
C PRO A 337 14.27 11.34 16.17
N SER A 338 13.93 11.04 17.42
CA SER A 338 14.72 10.15 18.29
C SER A 338 13.87 8.96 18.72
N TYR A 339 14.42 7.75 18.56
CA TYR A 339 13.77 6.49 18.91
C TYR A 339 14.64 5.73 19.91
N GLY A 340 14.19 5.63 21.18
CA GLY A 340 14.95 4.93 22.21
C GLY A 340 16.37 5.48 22.43
N GLY A 341 16.59 6.78 22.20
CA GLY A 341 17.89 7.44 22.32
C GLY A 341 18.75 7.41 21.05
N VAL A 342 18.28 6.81 19.95
CA VAL A 342 18.94 6.85 18.64
C VAL A 342 18.31 7.94 17.77
N GLU A 343 19.12 8.87 17.26
CA GLU A 343 18.67 9.89 16.32
C GLU A 343 18.47 9.30 14.90
N GLY A 344 17.34 9.63 14.28
CA GLY A 344 17.04 9.31 12.89
C GLY A 344 17.61 10.33 11.91
N GLN A 345 17.31 10.17 10.62
CA GLN A 345 17.67 11.17 9.61
C GLN A 345 16.74 12.40 9.70
N PRO A 346 17.22 13.61 9.36
CA PRO A 346 16.36 14.78 9.21
C PRO A 346 15.28 14.55 8.15
N GLU A 347 14.04 14.87 8.51
CA GLU A 347 12.85 14.47 7.77
C GLU A 347 11.81 15.59 7.81
N SER A 348 11.30 16.03 6.66
CA SER A 348 10.27 17.07 6.65
C SER A 348 8.87 16.50 6.87
N ARG A 349 8.09 17.14 7.75
CA ARG A 349 6.80 16.62 8.20
C ARG A 349 5.76 17.73 8.34
N ILE A 350 4.52 17.44 7.94
CA ILE A 350 3.35 18.30 8.11
C ILE A 350 2.21 17.43 8.64
N TYR A 351 1.54 17.87 9.72
CA TYR A 351 0.37 17.19 10.26
C TYR A 351 -0.85 18.11 10.18
N VAL A 352 -1.97 17.61 9.67
CA VAL A 352 -3.24 18.33 9.59
C VAL A 352 -4.33 17.52 10.27
N ASP A 353 -4.91 18.09 11.33
CA ASP A 353 -6.11 17.58 12.00
C ASP A 353 -7.38 18.00 11.24
N GLY A 354 -7.51 17.53 10.01
CA GLY A 354 -8.59 17.88 9.11
C GLY A 354 -8.23 17.53 7.67
N ASN A 355 -8.86 18.23 6.73
CA ASN A 355 -8.65 17.97 5.31
C ASN A 355 -7.46 18.77 4.74
N VAL A 356 -6.93 18.31 3.62
CA VAL A 356 -5.82 18.95 2.90
C VAL A 356 -6.21 19.14 1.44
N ILE A 357 -5.87 20.28 0.88
CA ILE A 357 -5.95 20.58 -0.55
C ILE A 357 -4.51 20.72 -1.04
N ILE A 358 -4.12 19.97 -2.06
CA ILE A 358 -2.80 20.06 -2.68
C ILE A 358 -2.98 20.55 -4.12
N GLY A 359 -2.49 21.75 -4.37
CA GLY A 359 -2.58 22.40 -5.68
C GLY A 359 -2.71 23.91 -5.56
N SER A 360 -2.37 24.60 -6.64
CA SER A 360 -2.31 26.05 -6.72
C SER A 360 -3.14 26.59 -7.87
N LYS A 361 -3.53 27.86 -7.76
CA LYS A 361 -4.08 28.61 -8.90
C LYS A 361 -3.05 28.81 -10.00
N GLU A 362 -3.51 29.22 -11.18
CA GLU A 362 -2.62 29.59 -12.27
C GLU A 362 -1.76 30.82 -11.93
N LYS A 363 -0.58 30.83 -12.53
CA LYS A 363 0.51 31.77 -12.23
C LYS A 363 0.16 33.22 -12.56
N ASP A 364 -0.52 33.43 -13.67
CA ASP A 364 -0.98 34.74 -14.16
C ASP A 364 -2.11 35.33 -13.29
N GLU A 365 -2.80 34.49 -12.51
CA GLU A 365 -3.87 34.88 -11.59
C GLU A 365 -3.37 35.20 -10.18
N MET A 366 -2.09 35.03 -9.93
CA MET A 366 -1.49 35.36 -8.64
C MET A 366 -1.20 36.86 -8.53
N PRO A 367 -1.23 37.44 -7.30
CA PRO A 367 -0.75 38.80 -7.07
C PRO A 367 0.68 38.98 -7.59
N SER A 368 1.02 40.16 -8.11
CA SER A 368 2.39 40.47 -8.60
C SER A 368 3.45 40.36 -7.50
N THR A 369 3.03 40.48 -6.24
CA THR A 369 3.85 40.29 -5.04
C THR A 369 4.01 38.83 -4.63
N SER A 370 3.27 37.90 -5.27
CA SER A 370 3.35 36.48 -4.96
C SER A 370 4.67 35.90 -5.49
N PRO A 371 5.47 35.25 -4.64
CA PRO A 371 6.71 34.59 -5.08
C PRO A 371 6.44 33.47 -6.09
N LEU A 372 5.25 32.88 -6.05
CA LEU A 372 4.76 31.88 -7.00
C LEU A 372 4.52 32.45 -8.41
N ARG A 373 4.31 33.77 -8.56
CA ARG A 373 4.06 34.42 -9.85
C ARG A 373 5.32 34.55 -10.73
N SER A 374 6.51 34.34 -10.17
CA SER A 374 7.76 34.45 -10.91
C SER A 374 7.73 33.55 -12.17
N SER A 375 8.08 34.09 -13.35
CA SER A 375 8.07 33.32 -14.61
C SER A 375 8.89 32.03 -14.54
N SER A 376 9.97 32.01 -13.74
CA SER A 376 10.82 30.84 -13.50
C SER A 376 10.33 29.87 -12.41
N ALA A 377 9.30 30.20 -11.62
CA ALA A 377 8.82 29.31 -10.57
C ALA A 377 8.17 28.04 -11.16
N LYS A 378 8.44 26.86 -10.63
CA LYS A 378 7.73 25.64 -11.04
C LYS A 378 6.60 25.39 -10.04
N LEU A 379 5.36 25.68 -10.44
CA LEU A 379 4.19 25.42 -9.60
C LEU A 379 3.92 23.92 -9.51
N ASN A 380 3.24 23.53 -8.42
CA ASN A 380 2.87 22.15 -8.13
C ASN A 380 4.05 21.17 -8.27
N THR A 381 5.25 21.65 -7.92
CA THR A 381 6.50 20.91 -8.04
C THR A 381 7.20 20.87 -6.69
N LEU A 382 7.50 19.68 -6.20
CA LEU A 382 8.17 19.45 -4.92
C LEU A 382 9.69 19.30 -5.10
N GLN A 383 10.46 20.10 -4.36
CA GLN A 383 11.90 19.90 -4.19
C GLN A 383 12.22 19.69 -2.71
N GLY A 384 12.64 18.48 -2.35
CA GLY A 384 12.84 18.01 -0.99
C GLY A 384 12.09 16.71 -0.72
N GLN A 385 12.23 16.21 0.51
CA GLN A 385 11.48 15.05 1.01
C GLN A 385 10.51 15.54 2.06
N VAL A 386 9.21 15.28 1.91
CA VAL A 386 8.20 15.68 2.90
C VAL A 386 7.13 14.62 3.04
N THR A 387 6.55 14.52 4.24
CA THR A 387 5.35 13.73 4.48
C THR A 387 4.25 14.54 5.11
N ILE A 388 3.07 14.43 4.50
CA ILE A 388 1.83 15.07 4.93
C ILE A 388 0.96 13.98 5.54
N VAL A 389 0.50 14.21 6.76
CA VAL A 389 -0.44 13.34 7.45
C VAL A 389 -1.72 14.11 7.72
N ALA A 390 -2.84 13.62 7.21
CA ALA A 390 -4.16 14.22 7.38
C ALA A 390 -5.11 13.26 8.12
N THR A 391 -5.84 13.77 9.11
CA THR A 391 -6.93 12.99 9.74
C THR A 391 -8.20 12.96 8.89
N GLY A 392 -8.36 13.92 7.98
CA GLY A 392 -9.44 13.97 6.98
C GLY A 392 -9.00 13.51 5.60
N ASN A 393 -9.65 14.07 4.57
CA ASN A 393 -9.40 13.81 3.16
C ASN A 393 -8.24 14.67 2.63
N VAL A 394 -7.54 14.17 1.62
CA VAL A 394 -6.54 14.90 0.85
C VAL A 394 -7.02 14.99 -0.60
N TRP A 395 -7.30 16.21 -1.05
CA TRP A 395 -7.72 16.50 -2.42
C TRP A 395 -6.55 17.03 -3.22
N ILE A 396 -6.20 16.35 -4.30
CA ILE A 396 -5.21 16.77 -5.28
C ILE A 396 -5.94 17.42 -6.44
N VAL A 397 -5.78 18.74 -6.59
CA VAL A 397 -6.53 19.58 -7.53
C VAL A 397 -5.68 20.09 -8.70
N ASN A 398 -4.46 19.56 -8.84
CA ASN A 398 -3.49 19.82 -9.91
C ASN A 398 -2.56 18.61 -10.09
N ASP A 399 -1.79 18.58 -11.17
CA ASP A 399 -0.58 17.74 -11.27
C ASP A 399 0.32 17.96 -10.06
N ILE A 400 0.98 16.92 -9.56
CA ILE A 400 2.03 17.04 -8.54
C ILE A 400 3.26 16.31 -9.06
N LYS A 401 4.34 17.06 -9.29
CA LYS A 401 5.60 16.55 -9.84
C LYS A 401 6.73 16.77 -8.85
N LEU A 402 7.77 15.97 -8.94
CA LEU A 402 9.02 16.15 -8.24
C LEU A 402 9.94 17.03 -9.10
N ASP A 403 10.75 17.88 -8.48
CA ASP A 403 11.83 18.56 -9.20
C ASP A 403 12.97 17.58 -9.52
N GLY A 404 13.85 17.95 -10.44
CA GLY A 404 15.06 17.18 -10.76
C GLY A 404 14.91 16.24 -11.96
N ALA A 405 15.83 15.27 -12.05
CA ALA A 405 15.94 14.37 -13.19
C ALA A 405 14.80 13.34 -13.23
N HIS A 406 14.31 13.09 -14.43
CA HIS A 406 13.35 12.04 -14.76
C HIS A 406 13.94 11.20 -15.91
N ASP A 407 13.52 9.94 -16.01
CA ASP A 407 13.88 9.06 -17.12
C ASP A 407 13.06 9.35 -18.38
N ASP A 408 13.27 8.56 -19.44
CA ASP A 408 12.62 8.74 -20.74
C ASP A 408 11.10 8.46 -20.67
N GLU A 409 10.65 7.69 -19.68
CA GLU A 409 9.23 7.46 -19.37
C GLU A 409 8.65 8.54 -18.43
N GLY A 410 9.48 9.53 -18.09
CA GLY A 410 9.17 10.64 -17.21
C GLY A 410 9.10 10.27 -15.73
N ARG A 411 9.52 9.07 -15.32
CA ARG A 411 9.56 8.66 -13.91
C ARG A 411 10.74 9.32 -13.19
N PRO A 412 10.65 9.60 -11.89
CA PRO A 412 11.79 10.15 -11.14
C PRO A 412 13.02 9.24 -11.28
N ALA A 413 14.13 9.80 -11.77
CA ALA A 413 15.35 9.04 -12.00
C ALA A 413 15.98 8.57 -10.67
N ALA A 414 16.77 7.49 -10.68
CA ALA A 414 17.36 6.91 -9.47
C ALA A 414 18.20 7.87 -8.61
N ASN A 415 18.75 8.94 -9.21
CA ASN A 415 19.52 9.98 -8.53
C ASN A 415 18.67 11.16 -8.02
N ASN A 416 17.38 11.21 -8.36
CA ASN A 416 16.46 12.19 -7.84
C ASN A 416 16.25 11.91 -6.34
N LYS A 417 16.38 12.92 -5.49
CA LYS A 417 16.28 12.76 -4.02
C LYS A 417 14.94 13.23 -3.46
N ASN A 418 14.06 13.78 -4.30
CA ASN A 418 12.80 14.37 -3.88
C ASN A 418 11.74 13.27 -3.73
N VAL A 419 10.90 13.36 -2.69
CA VAL A 419 9.81 12.42 -2.41
C VAL A 419 8.67 13.13 -1.68
N LEU A 420 7.45 12.90 -2.13
CA LEU A 420 6.22 13.31 -1.45
C LEU A 420 5.55 12.08 -0.83
N GLY A 421 5.41 12.07 0.49
CA GLY A 421 4.57 11.10 1.21
C GLY A 421 3.23 11.72 1.59
N ILE A 422 2.13 11.02 1.32
CA ILE A 422 0.77 11.42 1.70
C ILE A 422 0.12 10.28 2.47
N VAL A 423 -0.25 10.55 3.72
CA VAL A 423 -1.03 9.63 4.55
C VAL A 423 -2.35 10.31 4.89
N ALA A 424 -3.46 9.70 4.50
CA ALA A 424 -4.80 10.15 4.85
C ALA A 424 -5.53 9.07 5.64
N LYS A 425 -6.08 9.45 6.80
CA LYS A 425 -7.05 8.62 7.50
C LYS A 425 -8.39 8.59 6.76
N GLY A 426 -8.76 9.71 6.14
CA GLY A 426 -9.84 9.75 5.17
C GLY A 426 -9.37 9.25 3.80
N LEU A 427 -9.77 9.96 2.77
CA LEU A 427 -9.51 9.61 1.38
C LEU A 427 -8.34 10.39 0.80
N VAL A 428 -7.76 9.90 -0.29
CA VAL A 428 -6.91 10.71 -1.17
C VAL A 428 -7.54 10.69 -2.55
N LYS A 429 -7.93 11.86 -3.05
CA LYS A 429 -8.70 11.98 -4.29
C LYS A 429 -8.09 12.99 -5.24
N ILE A 430 -8.02 12.62 -6.50
CA ILE A 430 -7.81 13.56 -7.61
C ILE A 430 -9.14 14.17 -7.93
N VAL A 431 -9.18 15.49 -7.92
CA VAL A 431 -10.42 16.23 -8.08
C VAL A 431 -10.31 17.11 -9.30
N ASP A 432 -11.25 16.94 -10.22
CA ASP A 432 -11.42 17.89 -11.29
C ASP A 432 -12.10 19.16 -10.76
N PRO A 433 -11.42 20.32 -10.80
CA PRO A 433 -11.98 21.57 -10.32
C PRO A 433 -13.10 22.12 -11.20
N GLY A 434 -13.39 21.50 -12.35
CA GLY A 434 -14.53 21.84 -13.22
C GLY A 434 -15.89 21.46 -12.65
N LYS A 435 -15.96 20.58 -11.64
CA LYS A 435 -17.24 20.19 -10.99
C LYS A 435 -18.02 21.38 -10.44
N VAL A 436 -17.36 22.50 -10.18
CA VAL A 436 -17.99 23.76 -9.78
C VAL A 436 -19.11 24.17 -10.73
N GLU A 437 -18.97 23.94 -12.04
CA GLU A 437 -19.99 24.27 -13.04
C GLU A 437 -21.31 23.54 -12.74
N GLY A 438 -21.27 22.22 -12.65
CA GLY A 438 -22.46 21.41 -12.32
C GLY A 438 -23.06 21.76 -10.96
N ILE A 439 -22.23 22.04 -9.95
CA ILE A 439 -22.72 22.48 -8.64
C ILE A 439 -23.44 23.84 -8.72
N LEU A 440 -22.94 24.76 -9.55
CA LEU A 440 -23.59 26.06 -9.71
C LEU A 440 -24.89 25.95 -10.51
N ASP A 441 -24.93 25.08 -11.54
CA ASP A 441 -26.13 24.80 -12.32
C ASP A 441 -27.24 24.19 -11.45
N ASP A 442 -26.90 23.22 -10.59
CA ASP A 442 -27.80 22.64 -9.58
C ASP A 442 -28.34 23.69 -8.60
N LEU A 443 -27.52 24.68 -8.26
CA LEU A 443 -27.91 25.79 -7.39
C LEU A 443 -28.62 26.92 -8.15
N HIS A 444 -28.79 26.79 -9.47
CA HIS A 444 -29.30 27.83 -10.37
C HIS A 444 -28.54 29.15 -10.24
N ARG A 445 -27.20 29.07 -10.26
CA ARG A 445 -26.28 30.20 -10.10
C ARG A 445 -25.34 30.30 -11.29
N THR A 446 -24.96 31.53 -11.60
CA THR A 446 -23.97 31.86 -12.65
C THR A 446 -22.62 32.27 -12.06
N SER A 447 -22.44 32.18 -10.75
CA SER A 447 -21.20 32.54 -10.07
C SER A 447 -21.07 31.86 -8.71
N VAL A 448 -19.81 31.66 -8.29
CA VAL A 448 -19.49 31.18 -6.95
C VAL A 448 -20.00 32.19 -5.90
N PRO A 449 -20.75 31.75 -4.87
CA PRO A 449 -21.31 32.64 -3.88
C PRO A 449 -20.23 33.48 -3.17
N SER A 450 -20.51 34.77 -2.93
CA SER A 450 -19.64 35.56 -2.07
C SER A 450 -19.82 35.16 -0.61
N VAL A 451 -18.72 35.10 0.13
CA VAL A 451 -18.70 34.69 1.54
C VAL A 451 -17.95 35.74 2.35
N SER A 452 -18.57 36.23 3.43
CA SER A 452 -17.91 37.22 4.28
C SER A 452 -16.63 36.65 4.91
N GLY A 453 -15.53 37.40 4.81
CA GLY A 453 -14.23 37.05 5.39
C GLY A 453 -13.42 36.00 4.61
N ALA A 454 -13.88 35.57 3.44
CA ALA A 454 -13.17 34.62 2.60
C ALA A 454 -13.41 34.91 1.11
N TYR A 455 -12.55 34.39 0.24
CA TYR A 455 -12.74 34.48 -1.21
C TYR A 455 -12.47 33.14 -1.86
N TYR A 456 -13.13 32.91 -3.00
CA TYR A 456 -12.97 31.70 -3.80
C TYR A 456 -11.55 31.62 -4.35
N GLU A 457 -10.89 30.47 -4.18
CA GLU A 457 -9.56 30.23 -4.77
C GLU A 457 -9.72 29.31 -5.99
N PRO A 458 -9.47 29.81 -7.21
CA PRO A 458 -9.57 29.02 -8.43
C PRO A 458 -8.32 28.15 -8.60
N VAL A 459 -8.47 26.83 -8.51
CA VAL A 459 -7.39 25.84 -8.70
C VAL A 459 -7.58 25.07 -10.00
N GLY A 460 -6.54 24.38 -10.46
CA GLY A 460 -6.53 23.76 -11.79
C GLY A 460 -6.23 24.74 -12.93
N GLU A 461 -6.32 24.23 -14.15
CA GLU A 461 -6.07 25.00 -15.37
C GLU A 461 -7.31 25.78 -15.76
N ARG A 462 -7.13 27.01 -16.24
CA ARG A 462 -8.20 27.87 -16.72
C ARG A 462 -8.61 27.45 -18.12
N ASP A 463 -9.90 27.30 -18.33
CA ASP A 463 -10.44 27.23 -19.68
C ASP A 463 -10.09 28.48 -20.49
N SER A 464 -9.43 28.28 -21.63
CA SER A 464 -8.85 29.35 -22.47
C SER A 464 -9.80 30.49 -22.84
N SER A 465 -11.11 30.25 -22.89
CA SER A 465 -12.15 31.23 -23.23
C SER A 465 -12.64 32.09 -22.05
N TYR A 466 -12.17 31.84 -20.83
CA TYR A 466 -12.68 32.51 -19.62
C TYR A 466 -11.64 33.42 -18.96
N SER A 467 -12.14 34.40 -18.20
CA SER A 467 -11.31 35.38 -17.51
C SER A 467 -10.57 34.80 -16.30
N ALA A 468 -9.45 35.41 -15.92
CA ALA A 468 -8.79 35.14 -14.64
C ALA A 468 -9.80 35.22 -13.46
N GLY A 469 -9.62 34.36 -12.46
CA GLY A 469 -10.55 34.26 -11.32
C GLY A 469 -11.80 33.41 -11.59
N SER A 470 -12.00 32.94 -12.82
CA SER A 470 -13.15 32.11 -13.21
C SER A 470 -13.16 30.74 -12.53
N TYR A 471 -14.35 30.18 -12.34
CA TYR A 471 -14.56 28.81 -11.88
C TYR A 471 -14.54 27.76 -13.00
N HIS A 472 -14.45 28.21 -14.26
CA HIS A 472 -14.26 27.35 -15.42
C HIS A 472 -12.84 26.80 -15.44
N ARG A 473 -12.68 25.63 -14.84
CA ARG A 473 -11.40 24.97 -14.59
C ARG A 473 -11.45 23.51 -15.05
N HIS A 474 -10.28 22.93 -15.25
CA HIS A 474 -10.12 21.49 -15.50
C HIS A 474 -8.74 21.01 -15.01
N LEU A 475 -8.60 19.68 -14.93
CA LEU A 475 -7.29 19.03 -14.88
C LEU A 475 -6.80 18.71 -16.29
N ASN A 476 -5.48 18.62 -16.43
CA ASN A 476 -4.85 18.15 -17.66
C ASN A 476 -5.38 16.77 -18.07
N ARG A 477 -5.49 16.54 -19.37
CA ARG A 477 -5.76 15.22 -19.94
C ARG A 477 -4.81 14.13 -19.41
N ASP A 478 -3.51 14.43 -19.34
CA ASP A 478 -2.50 13.53 -18.77
C ASP A 478 -2.13 14.04 -17.37
N THR A 479 -2.93 13.69 -16.37
CA THR A 479 -2.69 14.09 -14.98
C THR A 479 -1.56 13.25 -14.38
N VAL A 480 -0.59 13.91 -13.75
CA VAL A 480 0.57 13.25 -13.13
C VAL A 480 0.60 13.49 -11.62
N VAL A 481 0.72 12.40 -10.86
CA VAL A 481 0.90 12.43 -9.40
C VAL A 481 2.13 11.62 -9.00
N GLU A 482 3.17 12.34 -8.59
CA GLU A 482 4.43 11.77 -8.14
C GLU A 482 4.50 11.77 -6.61
N ALA A 483 3.84 10.78 -6.01
CA ALA A 483 3.70 10.68 -4.56
C ALA A 483 3.58 9.22 -4.10
N ALA A 484 4.02 8.99 -2.88
CA ALA A 484 3.79 7.77 -2.13
C ALA A 484 2.54 7.97 -1.27
N LEU A 485 1.52 7.12 -1.44
CA LEU A 485 0.17 7.30 -0.93
C LEU A 485 -0.21 6.19 0.07
N THR A 486 -0.80 6.56 1.20
CA THR A 486 -1.48 5.65 2.13
C THR A 486 -2.85 6.18 2.46
N VAL A 487 -3.88 5.39 2.15
CA VAL A 487 -5.29 5.79 2.23
C VAL A 487 -6.09 4.76 3.03
N ALA A 488 -6.45 5.12 4.25
CA ALA A 488 -7.20 4.22 5.13
C ALA A 488 -8.72 4.37 5.01
N GLY A 489 -9.20 5.48 4.44
CA GLY A 489 -10.60 5.89 4.51
C GLY A 489 -11.51 5.42 3.39
N GLY A 490 -11.04 4.74 2.34
CA GLY A 490 -11.91 4.43 1.20
C GLY A 490 -11.28 4.60 -0.18
N GLY A 491 -9.95 4.50 -0.25
CA GLY A 491 -9.25 4.35 -1.51
C GLY A 491 -8.70 5.62 -2.13
N TRP A 492 -7.66 5.42 -2.93
CA TRP A 492 -7.09 6.40 -3.83
C TRP A 492 -7.87 6.40 -5.15
N GLY A 493 -8.25 7.58 -5.64
CA GLY A 493 -8.78 7.64 -7.01
C GLY A 493 -9.24 9.01 -7.43
N ALA A 494 -10.05 9.08 -8.48
CA ALA A 494 -10.74 10.29 -8.86
C ALA A 494 -12.06 10.44 -8.09
N GLU A 495 -12.40 11.67 -7.73
CA GLU A 495 -13.77 12.06 -7.34
C GLU A 495 -14.57 12.44 -8.58
N ASN A 496 -15.90 12.47 -8.47
CA ASN A 496 -16.83 12.89 -9.54
C ASN A 496 -16.84 11.99 -10.78
N VAL A 497 -16.35 10.76 -10.68
CA VAL A 497 -16.52 9.75 -11.73
C VAL A 497 -17.95 9.23 -11.69
N LYS A 498 -18.62 9.12 -12.85
CA LYS A 498 -20.06 8.79 -12.88
C LYS A 498 -20.44 7.33 -12.99
N ARG A 499 -21.67 7.06 -12.52
CA ARG A 499 -22.51 5.92 -12.90
C ARG A 499 -23.59 6.38 -13.90
N GLY A 500 -23.24 6.70 -15.15
CA GLY A 500 -24.21 7.12 -16.18
C GLY A 500 -23.89 8.44 -16.87
N SER A 501 -24.91 9.22 -17.26
CA SER A 501 -24.82 10.12 -18.43
C SER A 501 -24.59 11.64 -18.21
N ASN A 502 -24.68 12.24 -17.01
CA ASN A 502 -24.69 13.71 -16.89
C ASN A 502 -23.84 14.23 -15.71
N ASP A 503 -22.90 15.19 -15.92
CA ASP A 503 -22.13 16.07 -14.97
C ASP A 503 -20.83 15.54 -14.33
N GLY A 504 -20.09 14.73 -15.10
CA GLY A 504 -18.95 13.93 -14.65
C GLY A 504 -17.71 14.77 -14.41
N ARG A 505 -16.55 14.12 -14.38
CA ARG A 505 -15.32 14.87 -14.60
C ARG A 505 -15.42 15.56 -15.96
N LYS A 506 -14.83 16.75 -16.06
CA LYS A 506 -14.75 17.50 -17.30
C LYS A 506 -13.67 16.88 -18.18
N ASP A 507 -14.04 15.82 -18.89
CA ASP A 507 -13.13 15.12 -19.80
C ASP A 507 -12.88 15.98 -21.06
N GLU A 508 -11.61 16.22 -21.39
CA GLU A 508 -11.23 16.99 -22.59
C GLU A 508 -11.60 16.25 -23.90
N ASN A 509 -11.68 14.92 -23.85
CA ASN A 509 -12.07 14.09 -24.99
C ASN A 509 -13.04 13.00 -24.51
N TYR A 510 -14.14 12.83 -25.23
CA TYR A 510 -15.30 11.97 -24.97
C TYR A 510 -15.05 10.46 -24.65
N TYR A 511 -13.83 9.98 -24.35
CA TYR A 511 -13.49 8.56 -24.28
C TYR A 511 -12.44 8.11 -23.22
N GLU A 512 -12.01 8.96 -22.27
CA GLU A 512 -11.06 8.70 -21.14
C GLU A 512 -9.74 9.51 -21.21
N ASP A 513 -9.43 10.18 -20.10
CA ASP A 513 -8.13 10.82 -19.84
C ASP A 513 -7.12 9.82 -19.23
N ARG A 514 -5.88 10.24 -18.93
CA ARG A 514 -4.86 9.37 -18.32
C ARG A 514 -4.40 9.87 -16.98
N LEU A 515 -4.31 8.96 -16.02
CA LEU A 515 -3.71 9.20 -14.72
C LEU A 515 -2.39 8.44 -14.61
N TYR A 516 -1.31 9.19 -14.47
CA TYR A 516 0.02 8.66 -14.16
C TYR A 516 0.29 8.80 -12.66
N VAL A 517 0.42 7.67 -11.97
CA VAL A 517 0.93 7.66 -10.59
C VAL A 517 2.33 7.09 -10.60
N ARG A 518 3.30 7.89 -10.12
CA ARG A 518 4.72 7.50 -10.06
C ARG A 518 5.17 7.59 -8.60
N GLY A 519 5.16 6.45 -7.93
CA GLY A 519 5.31 6.41 -6.48
C GLY A 519 4.92 5.05 -5.93
N SER A 520 4.04 5.02 -4.95
CA SER A 520 3.54 3.78 -4.34
C SER A 520 2.14 4.00 -3.82
N ILE A 521 1.28 2.99 -3.85
CA ILE A 521 -0.12 3.11 -3.42
C ILE A 521 -0.45 2.04 -2.39
N CYS A 522 -0.81 2.48 -1.19
CA CYS A 522 -1.43 1.67 -0.15
C CYS A 522 -2.86 2.18 0.02
N GLU A 523 -3.86 1.37 -0.28
CA GLU A 523 -5.26 1.72 -0.11
C GLU A 523 -6.06 0.59 0.54
N ALA A 524 -6.97 0.94 1.46
CA ALA A 524 -7.83 -0.03 2.14
C ALA A 524 -8.82 -0.75 1.21
N ILE A 525 -9.32 -0.01 0.22
CA ILE A 525 -10.26 -0.43 -0.80
C ILE A 525 -9.92 0.36 -2.04
N ARG A 526 -10.15 -0.18 -3.23
CA ARG A 526 -9.80 0.50 -4.47
C ARG A 526 -10.68 1.72 -4.70
N GLY A 527 -10.07 2.89 -4.89
CA GLY A 527 -10.85 4.05 -5.34
C GLY A 527 -11.20 3.97 -6.82
N VAL A 528 -12.27 4.66 -7.22
CA VAL A 528 -12.67 4.76 -8.62
C VAL A 528 -11.81 5.77 -9.32
N VAL A 529 -11.19 5.36 -10.43
CA VAL A 529 -10.38 6.24 -11.26
C VAL A 529 -10.99 6.38 -12.65
N GLY A 530 -11.79 5.41 -13.10
CA GLY A 530 -12.56 5.36 -14.35
C GLY A 530 -13.23 3.98 -14.50
N LEU A 531 -14.30 3.85 -15.30
CA LEU A 531 -14.95 2.57 -15.58
C LEU A 531 -14.34 1.92 -16.82
N ALA A 532 -14.14 0.60 -16.79
CA ALA A 532 -13.43 -0.18 -17.82
C ALA A 532 -14.14 -0.28 -19.20
N ASN A 533 -15.07 0.64 -19.52
CA ASN A 533 -16.01 0.56 -20.64
C ASN A 533 -16.09 1.84 -21.51
N GLY A 534 -15.17 2.80 -21.38
CA GLY A 534 -15.24 4.06 -22.14
C GLY A 534 -16.20 5.08 -21.53
N ASP A 535 -16.42 5.02 -20.22
CA ASP A 535 -17.16 6.03 -19.47
C ASP A 535 -16.18 7.00 -18.77
N ASP A 536 -16.71 8.12 -18.28
CA ASP A 536 -16.06 9.20 -17.52
C ASP A 536 -14.93 8.76 -16.57
N GLY A 537 -13.83 9.53 -16.54
CA GLY A 537 -12.68 9.33 -15.65
C GLY A 537 -11.33 9.14 -16.36
N TYR A 538 -10.46 8.30 -15.78
CA TYR A 538 -9.08 8.10 -16.17
C TYR A 538 -8.72 6.64 -16.41
N ARG A 539 -7.91 6.43 -17.44
CA ARG A 539 -7.10 5.24 -17.61
C ARG A 539 -5.87 5.29 -16.70
N LYS A 540 -5.68 4.23 -15.90
CA LYS A 540 -4.64 4.16 -14.85
C LYS A 540 -3.31 3.66 -15.41
N HIS A 541 -2.26 4.45 -15.23
CA HIS A 541 -0.87 4.04 -15.43
C HIS A 541 -0.11 4.21 -14.10
N TYR A 542 0.14 3.10 -13.41
CA TYR A 542 0.81 3.09 -12.12
C TYR A 542 2.23 2.56 -12.27
N TYR A 543 3.18 3.35 -11.79
CA TYR A 543 4.61 3.05 -11.81
C TYR A 543 5.16 3.14 -10.39
N ILE A 544 5.83 2.07 -9.97
CA ILE A 544 6.58 2.05 -8.72
C ILE A 544 7.78 2.98 -8.83
N ASP A 545 7.95 3.82 -7.82
CA ASP A 545 9.21 4.53 -7.62
C ASP A 545 10.20 3.62 -6.93
N GLU A 546 11.13 3.04 -7.70
CA GLU A 546 12.15 2.10 -7.23
C GLU A 546 13.10 2.68 -6.18
N ARG A 547 13.12 4.00 -6.00
CA ARG A 547 13.89 4.64 -4.93
C ARG A 547 13.29 4.33 -3.56
N LEU A 548 11.96 4.13 -3.49
CA LEU A 548 11.21 3.82 -2.28
C LEU A 548 11.41 2.35 -1.85
N THR A 549 11.56 1.44 -2.80
CA THR A 549 11.74 -0.01 -2.56
C THR A 549 13.18 -0.35 -2.19
N ASN A 550 14.16 0.28 -2.85
CA ASN A 550 15.57 -0.01 -2.64
C ASN A 550 16.18 0.77 -1.45
N GLY A 551 15.39 1.64 -0.80
CA GLY A 551 15.82 2.43 0.35
C GLY A 551 16.75 3.59 0.01
N THR A 552 16.95 3.88 -1.28
CA THR A 552 17.73 5.03 -1.77
C THR A 552 17.12 6.35 -1.31
N VAL A 553 15.78 6.41 -1.24
CA VAL A 553 15.04 7.50 -0.63
C VAL A 553 13.97 6.94 0.30
N ARG A 554 13.79 7.57 1.46
CA ARG A 554 12.79 7.19 2.46
C ARG A 554 11.68 8.22 2.46
N VAL A 555 10.49 7.76 2.78
CA VAL A 555 9.40 8.65 3.15
C VAL A 555 9.61 9.12 4.58
N PRO A 556 9.66 10.44 4.81
CA PRO A 556 9.71 11.02 6.15
C PRO A 556 8.54 10.58 7.04
N GLY A 557 8.70 10.46 8.36
CA GLY A 557 7.53 10.39 9.26
C GLY A 557 7.51 9.30 10.32
N GLY A 558 8.38 8.30 10.26
CA GLY A 558 8.25 7.12 11.14
C GLY A 558 6.97 6.29 10.88
N PHE A 559 6.24 6.58 9.81
CA PHE A 559 5.38 5.57 9.18
C PHE A 559 6.22 4.42 8.64
N GLY A 560 7.49 4.70 8.32
CA GLY A 560 8.53 3.70 8.12
C GLY A 560 8.24 2.74 6.98
N PRO A 561 9.23 1.97 6.55
CA PRO A 561 8.99 0.94 5.54
C PRO A 561 8.22 -0.21 6.21
N GLY A 562 6.99 -0.46 5.77
CA GLY A 562 6.05 -1.38 6.44
C GLY A 562 4.94 -0.72 7.26
N GLY A 563 4.62 0.55 6.98
CA GLY A 563 3.71 1.37 7.79
C GLY A 563 2.32 0.79 8.05
N LEU A 564 1.80 -0.06 7.18
CA LEU A 564 0.56 -0.83 7.44
C LEU A 564 0.63 -2.26 6.88
N SER A 565 1.74 -2.63 6.23
CA SER A 565 1.98 -3.98 5.71
C SER A 565 2.67 -4.83 6.77
N GLY A 566 2.05 -5.95 7.11
CA GLY A 566 2.66 -7.02 7.92
C GLY A 566 3.59 -7.93 7.11
N GLU A 567 4.02 -7.52 5.91
CA GLU A 567 4.79 -8.37 4.99
C GLU A 567 6.30 -8.31 5.31
N PHE A 568 6.87 -9.47 5.67
CA PHE A 568 8.29 -9.66 5.90
C PHE A 568 8.83 -10.60 4.83
N VAL A 569 9.79 -10.13 4.04
CA VAL A 569 10.35 -10.88 2.91
C VAL A 569 11.79 -11.27 3.22
N PRO A 570 12.18 -12.55 3.00
CA PRO A 570 13.57 -12.97 3.12
C PRO A 570 14.49 -12.13 2.22
N VAL A 571 15.59 -11.63 2.79
CA VAL A 571 16.63 -10.95 1.99
C VAL A 571 17.32 -11.99 1.10
N PRO A 572 17.64 -11.68 -0.17
CA PRO A 572 18.43 -12.57 -1.03
C PRO A 572 19.72 -13.03 -0.34
N GLY A 573 19.95 -14.34 -0.24
CA GLY A 573 21.11 -14.93 0.46
C GLY A 573 21.05 -14.85 2.00
N GLY A 574 19.96 -14.32 2.55
CA GLY A 574 19.69 -14.21 3.99
C GLY A 574 19.09 -15.48 4.61
N TRP A 575 18.75 -16.49 3.80
CA TRP A 575 18.25 -17.78 4.24
C TRP A 575 19.40 -18.76 4.49
N ARG A 576 19.47 -19.34 5.68
CA ARG A 576 20.46 -20.36 6.05
C ARG A 576 19.79 -21.48 6.80
N GLU A 577 20.00 -22.70 6.31
CA GLU A 577 19.61 -23.95 6.96
C GLU A 577 20.86 -24.70 7.41
N PHE A 578 20.82 -25.24 8.61
CA PHE A 578 21.86 -26.14 9.11
C PHE A 578 21.24 -27.20 10.00
N SER A 579 21.80 -28.41 9.96
CA SER A 579 21.36 -29.53 10.81
C SER A 579 22.53 -29.97 11.68
N SER A 580 22.24 -30.29 12.94
CA SER A 580 23.19 -30.89 13.87
C SER A 580 22.60 -32.17 14.48
N LEU A 581 23.48 -33.13 14.70
CA LEU A 581 23.25 -34.24 15.62
C LEU A 581 23.82 -33.80 16.97
N GLU A 582 23.01 -33.85 18.03
CA GLU A 582 23.57 -33.81 19.38
C GLU A 582 24.25 -35.17 19.62
N ASP A 583 25.58 -35.18 19.73
CA ASP A 583 26.39 -36.35 20.09
C ASP A 583 26.25 -36.73 21.57
#